data_AF-A0A3D6BUQ3-F1
#
_entry.id   AF-A0A3D6BUQ3-F1
#
_cell.length_a   1.000
_cell.length_b   1.000
_cell.length_c   1.000
_cell.angle_alpha   90.00
_cell.angle_beta   90.00
_cell.angle_gamma   90.00
#
_symmetry.space_group_name_H-M   'P 1'
#
loop_
_entity.id
_entity.type
_entity.pdbx_description
1 polymer ?
#
loop_
_entity_poly.entity_id
_entity_poly.type
_entity_poly.pdbx_seq_one_letter_code
_entity_poly.pdbx_strand_id
1 'polypeptide(L)'
;HCALAVNGTTKATFGKHEIDFKAPYARVTMADSIKYFTGFDITGKTEEQIRQAAKDLGVEVDETMGKGKLIDEIFGEKCEGNYIQPTFITDYPKEMSPLCKEHRDNPELTERFELMVCGKEIANAYSELNDPIDQRERFEHQLKLAAKGDDEATEFIDYDFLRALEYGMPPTSGMGIGMDRLIMFLTNNQSIQEVLFFPQMRPEKKAIEMTEDEKTVFKLLKTSSPIDLNTLKAKSGLSNKKWDKSIKGLTKNKLAKVEKTDDGLVVEAI
;
A
#
# COMPACT_ATOMS: atom_id res chain seq x y z
N HIS A 1 27.91 9.86 -0.88
CA HIS A 1 28.88 9.36 0.11
C HIS A 1 28.71 7.86 0.34
N CYS A 2 27.54 7.37 0.78
CA CYS A 2 27.31 5.95 1.06
C CYS A 2 27.67 5.01 -0.10
N ALA A 3 27.27 5.34 -1.34
CA ALA A 3 27.63 4.55 -2.51
C ALA A 3 29.16 4.37 -2.67
N LEU A 4 29.94 5.45 -2.51
CA LEU A 4 31.40 5.39 -2.55
C LEU A 4 31.98 4.54 -1.42
N ALA A 5 31.43 4.65 -0.21
CA ALA A 5 31.92 3.91 0.95
C ALA A 5 31.65 2.41 0.83
N VAL A 6 30.51 2.00 0.26
CA VAL A 6 30.12 0.59 0.13
C VAL A 6 30.69 -0.04 -1.14
N ASN A 7 30.58 0.66 -2.28
CA ASN A 7 30.87 0.09 -3.60
C ASN A 7 32.19 0.60 -4.20
N GLY A 8 32.88 1.55 -3.58
CA GLY A 8 34.09 2.18 -4.13
C GLY A 8 33.84 3.11 -5.32
N THR A 9 32.57 3.29 -5.72
CA THR A 9 32.12 4.12 -6.85
C THR A 9 30.76 4.73 -6.54
N THR A 10 30.37 5.80 -7.23
CA THR A 10 29.01 6.35 -7.14
C THR A 10 27.98 5.53 -7.92
N LYS A 11 28.44 4.64 -8.81
CA LYS A 11 27.58 3.78 -9.62
C LYS A 11 27.11 2.55 -8.85
N ALA A 12 25.89 2.13 -9.09
CA ALA A 12 25.34 0.87 -8.58
C ALA A 12 24.50 0.20 -9.67
N THR A 13 24.44 -1.13 -9.64
CA THR A 13 23.54 -1.91 -10.49
C THR A 13 22.32 -2.28 -9.67
N PHE A 14 21.13 -2.06 -10.21
CA PHE A 14 19.88 -2.49 -9.61
C PHE A 14 19.01 -3.20 -10.66
N GLY A 15 18.94 -4.52 -10.57
CA GLY A 15 18.31 -5.34 -11.59
C GLY A 15 19.00 -5.16 -12.94
N LYS A 16 18.28 -4.62 -13.93
CA LYS A 16 18.80 -4.33 -15.27
C LYS A 16 19.36 -2.91 -15.45
N HIS A 17 19.26 -2.06 -14.43
CA HIS A 17 19.60 -0.65 -14.52
C HIS A 17 20.95 -0.35 -13.87
N GLU A 18 21.76 0.50 -14.52
CA GLU A 18 22.90 1.17 -13.88
C GLU A 18 22.46 2.56 -13.42
N ILE A 19 22.57 2.82 -12.12
CA ILE A 19 22.24 4.09 -11.48
C ILE A 19 23.51 4.78 -11.00
N ASP A 20 23.55 6.10 -11.06
CA ASP A 20 24.67 6.90 -10.55
C ASP A 20 24.20 7.83 -9.42
N PHE A 21 24.69 7.57 -8.20
CA PHE A 21 24.43 8.39 -7.01
C PHE A 21 25.34 9.63 -6.94
N LYS A 22 25.99 10.01 -8.05
CA LYS A 22 26.74 11.26 -8.14
C LYS A 22 25.79 12.45 -8.29
N ALA A 23 25.75 13.29 -7.26
CA ALA A 23 25.05 14.56 -7.28
C ALA A 23 25.66 15.54 -8.33
N PRO A 24 24.88 16.52 -8.83
CA PRO A 24 23.50 16.85 -8.48
C PRO A 24 22.45 15.96 -9.18
N TYR A 25 21.33 15.72 -8.48
CA TYR A 25 20.19 14.99 -9.03
C TYR A 25 19.23 15.94 -9.74
N ALA A 26 18.47 15.40 -10.70
CA ALA A 26 17.42 16.14 -11.36
C ALA A 26 16.34 16.56 -10.35
N ARG A 27 15.66 17.67 -10.62
CA ARG A 27 14.52 18.17 -9.84
C ARG A 27 13.38 18.41 -10.81
N VAL A 28 12.22 17.81 -10.54
CA VAL A 28 11.04 17.87 -11.39
C VAL A 28 9.83 18.07 -10.49
N THR A 29 8.94 19.01 -10.82
CA THR A 29 7.72 19.18 -10.03
C THR A 29 6.76 18.02 -10.32
N MET A 30 5.89 17.68 -9.37
CA MET A 30 4.86 16.66 -9.58
C MET A 30 3.97 16.99 -10.80
N ALA A 31 3.62 18.27 -10.98
CA ALA A 31 2.84 18.73 -12.11
C ALA A 31 3.58 18.53 -13.45
N ASP A 32 4.86 18.92 -13.53
CA ASP A 32 5.67 18.75 -14.73
C ASP A 32 5.88 17.27 -15.07
N SER A 33 6.06 16.44 -14.04
CA SER A 33 6.16 14.98 -14.19
C SER A 33 4.91 14.41 -14.87
N ILE A 34 3.74 14.68 -14.30
CA ILE A 34 2.47 14.17 -14.83
C ILE A 34 2.26 14.70 -16.24
N LYS A 35 2.49 15.99 -16.48
CA LYS A 35 2.36 16.60 -17.80
C LYS A 35 3.27 15.96 -18.84
N TYR A 36 4.51 15.66 -18.46
CA TYR A 36 5.48 15.04 -19.36
C TYR A 36 5.09 13.61 -19.74
N PHE A 37 4.70 12.77 -18.78
CA PHE A 37 4.41 11.35 -19.03
C PHE A 37 3.00 11.07 -19.54
N THR A 38 2.04 11.94 -19.24
CA THR A 38 0.61 11.73 -19.57
C THR A 38 0.08 12.72 -20.60
N GLY A 39 0.75 13.86 -20.80
CA GLY A 39 0.25 14.98 -21.60
C GLY A 39 -0.82 15.83 -20.90
N PHE A 40 -1.25 15.46 -19.69
CA PHE A 40 -2.27 16.18 -18.93
C PHE A 40 -1.64 17.15 -17.93
N ASP A 41 -2.05 18.41 -18.00
CA ASP A 41 -1.61 19.46 -17.07
C ASP A 41 -2.61 19.61 -15.91
N ILE A 42 -2.15 19.29 -14.70
CA ILE A 42 -2.96 19.31 -13.48
C ILE A 42 -3.12 20.74 -12.91
N THR A 43 -2.31 21.70 -13.35
CA THR A 43 -2.29 23.04 -12.75
C THR A 43 -3.62 23.75 -12.94
N GLY A 44 -4.20 24.25 -11.84
CA GLY A 44 -5.47 24.99 -11.83
C GLY A 44 -6.71 24.15 -12.13
N LYS A 45 -6.61 22.81 -12.15
CA LYS A 45 -7.75 21.91 -12.40
C LYS A 45 -8.58 21.67 -11.15
N THR A 46 -9.89 21.47 -11.33
CA THR A 46 -10.79 21.04 -10.25
C THR A 46 -10.64 19.54 -9.97
N GLU A 47 -11.15 19.07 -8.83
CA GLU A 47 -11.16 17.65 -8.48
C GLU A 47 -11.84 16.81 -9.57
N GLU A 48 -12.98 17.25 -10.10
CA GLU A 48 -13.72 16.53 -11.14
C GLU A 48 -12.92 16.41 -12.44
N GLN A 49 -12.15 17.45 -12.78
CA GLN A 49 -11.30 17.44 -13.96
C GLN A 49 -10.11 16.48 -13.79
N ILE A 50 -9.48 16.47 -12.61
CA ILE A 50 -8.43 15.50 -12.28
C ILE A 50 -9.00 14.07 -12.28
N ARG A 51 -10.17 13.86 -11.68
CA ARG A 51 -10.85 12.57 -11.62
C ARG A 51 -11.18 12.03 -13.00
N GLN A 52 -11.67 12.88 -13.90
CA GLN A 52 -11.92 12.48 -15.29
C GLN A 52 -10.61 12.12 -15.99
N ALA A 53 -9.55 12.91 -15.82
CA ALA A 53 -8.25 12.60 -16.39
C ALA A 53 -7.66 11.28 -15.87
N ALA A 54 -7.79 10.99 -14.57
CA ALA A 54 -7.39 9.71 -13.99
C ALA A 54 -8.10 8.53 -14.67
N LYS A 55 -9.43 8.63 -14.85
CA LYS A 55 -10.22 7.61 -15.57
C LYS A 55 -9.77 7.46 -17.03
N ASP A 56 -9.53 8.57 -17.73
CA ASP A 56 -9.08 8.56 -19.13
C ASP A 56 -7.68 7.94 -19.28
N LEU A 57 -6.83 8.06 -18.25
CA LEU A 57 -5.52 7.44 -18.15
C LEU A 57 -5.56 5.98 -17.67
N GLY A 58 -6.75 5.47 -17.33
CA GLY A 58 -6.95 4.12 -16.81
C GLY A 58 -6.37 3.91 -15.41
N VAL A 59 -6.33 4.95 -14.59
CA VAL A 59 -6.00 4.89 -13.15
C VAL A 59 -7.25 4.50 -12.38
N GLU A 60 -7.14 3.57 -11.43
CA GLU A 60 -8.26 3.21 -10.58
C GLU A 60 -8.63 4.39 -9.65
N VAL A 61 -9.91 4.75 -9.62
CA VAL A 61 -10.41 5.85 -8.78
C VAL A 61 -11.70 5.46 -8.10
N ASP A 62 -11.87 5.88 -6.85
CA ASP A 62 -13.11 5.75 -6.10
C ASP A 62 -13.70 7.12 -5.72
N GLU A 63 -14.92 7.15 -5.17
CA GLU A 63 -15.62 8.38 -4.80
C GLU A 63 -15.11 9.06 -3.51
N THR A 64 -14.29 8.38 -2.70
CA THR A 64 -13.74 8.90 -1.45
C THR A 64 -12.42 9.66 -1.68
N MET A 65 -11.70 9.37 -2.77
CA MET A 65 -10.45 10.05 -3.15
C MET A 65 -10.65 11.55 -3.41
N GLY A 66 -9.99 12.41 -2.62
CA GLY A 66 -9.90 13.86 -2.89
C GLY A 66 -8.91 14.21 -4.01
N LYS A 67 -8.81 15.51 -4.36
CA LYS A 67 -7.95 16.01 -5.45
C LYS A 67 -6.49 15.59 -5.28
N GLY A 68 -5.94 15.72 -4.07
CA GLY A 68 -4.57 15.32 -3.75
C GLY A 68 -4.30 13.84 -4.00
N LYS A 69 -5.19 12.95 -3.53
CA LYS A 69 -5.05 11.50 -3.69
C LYS A 69 -5.14 11.10 -5.17
N LEU A 70 -6.05 11.71 -5.93
CA LEU A 70 -6.14 11.46 -7.38
C LEU A 70 -4.85 11.84 -8.13
N ILE A 71 -4.21 12.95 -7.75
CA ILE A 71 -2.92 13.36 -8.33
C ILE A 71 -1.83 12.36 -7.99
N ASP A 72 -1.80 11.89 -6.74
CA ASP A 72 -0.86 10.88 -6.25
C ASP A 72 -1.00 9.56 -7.01
N GLU A 73 -2.21 9.06 -7.21
CA GLU A 73 -2.46 7.83 -7.98
C GLU A 73 -2.05 7.97 -9.46
N ILE A 74 -2.32 9.12 -10.09
CA ILE A 74 -1.84 9.41 -11.46
C ILE A 74 -0.31 9.39 -11.50
N PHE A 75 0.35 10.00 -10.51
CA PHE A 75 1.80 10.02 -10.41
C PHE A 75 2.37 8.61 -10.21
N GLY A 76 1.86 7.85 -9.24
CA GLY A 76 2.30 6.50 -8.90
C GLY A 76 2.20 5.55 -10.09
N GLU A 77 1.04 5.53 -10.76
CA GLU A 77 0.83 4.62 -11.89
C GLU A 77 1.56 5.04 -13.17
N LYS A 78 1.57 6.33 -13.50
CA LYS A 78 2.02 6.78 -14.83
C LYS A 78 3.42 7.38 -14.85
N CYS A 79 3.92 7.83 -13.71
CA CYS A 79 5.19 8.56 -13.62
C CYS A 79 6.26 7.81 -12.85
N GLU A 80 5.95 7.31 -11.65
CA GLU A 80 6.94 6.81 -10.67
C GLU A 80 7.92 5.81 -11.30
N GLY A 81 7.39 4.79 -12.00
CA GLY A 81 8.17 3.74 -12.67
C GLY A 81 9.20 4.21 -13.70
N ASN A 82 9.09 5.45 -14.20
CA ASN A 82 9.99 6.00 -15.22
C ASN A 82 11.26 6.64 -14.64
N TYR A 83 11.28 6.95 -13.34
CA TYR A 83 12.40 7.61 -12.68
C TYR A 83 13.50 6.62 -12.32
N ILE A 84 14.33 6.27 -13.31
CA ILE A 84 15.45 5.32 -13.14
C ILE A 84 16.61 5.96 -12.39
N GLN A 85 17.09 7.13 -12.85
CA GLN A 85 18.15 7.86 -12.16
C GLN A 85 17.60 8.61 -10.94
N PRO A 86 18.43 8.85 -9.92
CA PRO A 86 18.05 9.68 -8.78
C PRO A 86 17.45 11.01 -9.20
N THR A 87 16.19 11.22 -8.84
CA THR A 87 15.42 12.41 -9.21
C THR A 87 14.59 12.85 -8.01
N PHE A 88 14.68 14.14 -7.68
CA PHE A 88 13.80 14.77 -6.71
C PHE A 88 12.49 15.15 -7.39
N ILE A 89 11.39 14.63 -6.88
CA ILE A 89 10.04 15.08 -7.22
C ILE A 89 9.65 16.12 -6.19
N THR A 90 9.20 17.30 -6.61
CA THR A 90 8.94 18.44 -5.72
C THR A 90 7.52 18.96 -5.85
N ASP A 91 7.12 19.79 -4.89
CA ASP A 91 5.91 20.63 -4.91
C ASP A 91 4.62 19.80 -4.90
N TYR A 92 4.50 18.96 -3.86
CA TYR A 92 3.34 18.11 -3.65
C TYR A 92 2.11 18.94 -3.21
N PRO A 93 0.89 18.55 -3.63
CA PRO A 93 -0.35 19.15 -3.16
C PRO A 93 -0.45 19.24 -1.62
N LYS A 94 -1.02 20.34 -1.13
CA LYS A 94 -1.24 20.61 0.30
C LYS A 94 -2.14 19.56 0.97
N GLU A 95 -3.14 19.09 0.26
CA GLU A 95 -4.15 18.14 0.74
C GLU A 95 -3.53 16.78 1.17
N MET A 96 -2.52 16.31 0.44
CA MET A 96 -1.82 15.04 0.73
C MET A 96 -0.61 15.20 1.66
N SER A 97 -0.33 16.41 2.12
CA SER A 97 0.89 16.75 2.86
C SER A 97 0.54 17.50 4.16
N PRO A 98 -0.15 16.84 5.11
CA PRO A 98 -0.76 17.49 6.28
C PRO A 98 0.23 18.06 7.30
N LEU A 99 1.49 17.61 7.25
CA LEU A 99 2.58 18.04 8.13
C LEU A 99 3.58 18.96 7.41
N CYS A 100 3.40 19.18 6.10
CA CYS A 100 4.33 19.95 5.30
C CYS A 100 3.89 21.41 5.23
N LYS A 101 4.87 22.30 5.39
CA LYS A 101 4.67 23.73 5.27
C LYS A 101 4.19 24.09 3.87
N GLU A 102 3.25 25.02 3.83
CA GLU A 102 2.74 25.61 2.59
C GLU A 102 3.88 26.19 1.74
N HIS A 103 3.79 26.02 0.42
CA HIS A 103 4.78 26.53 -0.51
C HIS A 103 4.71 28.07 -0.57
N ARG A 104 5.87 28.73 -0.41
CA ARG A 104 5.98 30.20 -0.30
C ARG A 104 5.34 30.99 -1.44
N ASP A 105 5.33 30.42 -2.65
CA ASP A 105 4.81 31.06 -3.86
C ASP A 105 3.46 30.48 -4.33
N ASN A 106 3.00 29.37 -3.76
CA ASN A 106 1.75 28.72 -4.18
C ASN A 106 1.06 28.01 -3.00
N PRO A 107 -0.02 28.57 -2.44
CA PRO A 107 -0.68 28.02 -1.26
C PRO A 107 -1.38 26.67 -1.49
N GLU A 108 -1.57 26.25 -2.75
CA GLU A 108 -2.12 24.92 -3.06
C GLU A 108 -1.08 23.79 -2.93
N LEU A 109 0.21 24.13 -2.81
CA LEU A 109 1.34 23.22 -2.77
C LEU A 109 2.08 23.30 -1.43
N THR A 110 3.01 22.37 -1.23
CA THR A 110 3.88 22.32 -0.05
C THR A 110 5.34 22.25 -0.44
N GLU A 111 6.21 22.74 0.45
CA GLU A 111 7.67 22.60 0.28
C GLU A 111 8.13 21.18 0.66
N ARG A 112 7.64 20.19 -0.09
CA ARG A 112 7.94 18.77 0.05
C ARG A 112 8.66 18.25 -1.19
N PHE A 113 9.58 17.31 -0.98
CA PHE A 113 10.14 16.52 -2.05
C PHE A 113 10.29 15.05 -1.66
N GLU A 114 10.24 14.18 -2.67
CA GLU A 114 10.64 12.79 -2.55
C GLU A 114 11.80 12.49 -3.49
N LEU A 115 12.67 11.58 -3.09
CA LEU A 115 13.77 11.08 -3.91
C LEU A 115 13.36 9.76 -4.56
N MET A 116 13.21 9.74 -5.87
CA MET A 116 12.90 8.56 -6.66
C MET A 116 14.16 7.96 -7.28
N VAL A 117 14.30 6.63 -7.23
CA VAL A 117 15.36 5.86 -7.90
C VAL A 117 14.80 4.52 -8.37
N CYS A 118 15.04 4.14 -9.63
CA CYS A 118 14.48 2.92 -10.23
C CYS A 118 12.97 2.75 -9.99
N GLY A 119 12.23 3.86 -10.03
CA GLY A 119 10.79 3.90 -9.78
C GLY A 119 10.38 3.45 -8.38
N LYS A 120 11.20 3.77 -7.38
CA LYS A 120 10.86 3.65 -5.97
C LYS A 120 11.32 4.87 -5.21
N GLU A 121 10.50 5.32 -4.29
CA GLU A 121 10.82 6.36 -3.32
C GLU A 121 11.90 5.86 -2.33
N ILE A 122 12.98 6.62 -2.11
CA ILE A 122 14.04 6.34 -1.13
C ILE A 122 13.96 7.28 0.06
N ALA A 123 13.51 8.51 -0.16
CA ALA A 123 13.45 9.52 0.88
C ALA A 123 12.26 10.44 0.66
N ASN A 124 11.71 10.93 1.76
CA ASN A 124 10.70 11.97 1.81
C ASN A 124 11.19 13.07 2.75
N ALA A 125 11.11 14.32 2.32
CA ALA A 125 11.60 15.45 3.08
C ALA A 125 10.77 16.69 2.79
N TYR A 126 10.70 17.59 3.78
CA TYR A 126 9.89 18.79 3.67
C TYR A 126 10.36 19.88 4.63
N SER A 127 9.95 21.11 4.34
CA SER A 127 9.88 22.15 5.36
C SER A 127 8.76 21.80 6.34
N GLU A 128 9.08 21.71 7.62
CA GLU A 128 8.15 21.32 8.67
C GLU A 128 7.06 22.38 8.87
N LEU A 129 5.80 21.94 9.00
CA LEU A 129 4.72 22.82 9.40
C LEU A 129 4.87 23.16 10.88
N ASN A 130 5.27 24.40 11.15
CA ASN A 130 5.52 24.90 12.50
C ASN A 130 4.48 25.89 13.02
N ASP A 131 3.41 26.13 12.26
CA ASP A 131 2.26 26.91 12.70
C ASP A 131 1.23 26.00 13.37
N PRO A 132 1.01 26.11 14.69
CA PRO A 132 0.06 25.26 15.41
C PRO A 132 -1.40 25.49 14.99
N ILE A 133 -1.74 26.65 14.42
CA ILE A 133 -3.09 26.97 13.96
C ILE A 133 -3.36 26.21 12.65
N ASP A 134 -2.49 26.35 11.64
CA ASP A 134 -2.59 25.57 10.39
C ASP A 134 -2.52 24.06 10.71
N GLN A 135 -1.61 23.62 11.58
CA GLN A 135 -1.50 22.20 11.91
C GLN A 135 -2.80 21.62 12.51
N ARG A 136 -3.51 22.39 13.33
CA ARG A 136 -4.82 21.99 13.87
C ARG A 136 -5.86 21.88 12.77
N GLU A 137 -5.95 22.87 11.89
CA GLU A 137 -6.89 22.86 10.75
C GLU A 137 -6.63 21.66 9.82
N ARG A 138 -5.35 21.29 9.63
CA ARG A 138 -4.94 20.10 8.86
C ARG A 138 -5.42 18.82 9.51
N PHE A 139 -5.27 18.66 10.82
CA PHE A 139 -5.79 17.49 11.52
C PHE A 139 -7.32 17.41 11.49
N GLU A 140 -8.02 18.54 11.63
CA GLU A 140 -9.48 18.58 11.48
C GLU A 140 -9.94 18.21 10.07
N HIS A 141 -9.15 18.55 9.05
CA HIS A 141 -9.39 18.11 7.67
C HIS A 141 -9.16 16.61 7.51
N GLN A 142 -8.05 16.08 8.04
CA GLN A 142 -7.74 14.65 8.00
C GLN A 142 -8.82 13.80 8.69
N LEU A 143 -9.36 14.25 9.83
CA LEU A 143 -10.50 13.60 10.48
C LEU A 143 -11.74 13.51 9.57
N LYS A 144 -12.00 14.53 8.75
CA LYS A 144 -13.12 14.52 7.79
C LYS A 144 -12.87 13.54 6.65
N LEU A 145 -11.62 13.34 6.24
CA LEU A 145 -11.24 12.34 5.24
C LEU A 145 -11.36 10.93 5.82
N ALA A 146 -10.85 10.69 7.03
CA ALA A 146 -11.02 9.41 7.73
C ALA A 146 -12.51 9.04 7.89
N ALA A 147 -13.36 10.01 8.26
CA ALA A 147 -14.81 9.80 8.34
C ALA A 147 -15.49 9.46 7.00
N LYS A 148 -14.85 9.77 5.87
CA LYS A 148 -15.29 9.38 4.52
C LYS A 148 -14.75 8.00 4.09
N GLY A 149 -13.96 7.34 4.92
CA GLY A 149 -13.38 6.02 4.64
C GLY A 149 -11.99 6.06 4.01
N ASP A 150 -11.23 7.15 4.21
CA ASP A 150 -9.81 7.17 3.89
C ASP A 150 -9.01 6.49 5.01
N ASP A 151 -8.60 5.25 4.78
CA ASP A 151 -7.84 4.43 5.73
C ASP A 151 -6.42 4.96 6.00
N GLU A 152 -5.90 5.88 5.17
CA GLU A 152 -4.56 6.49 5.34
C GLU A 152 -4.60 7.79 6.16
N ALA A 153 -5.80 8.37 6.37
CA ALA A 153 -5.97 9.62 7.08
C ALA A 153 -5.89 9.46 8.61
N THR A 154 -5.40 10.48 9.31
CA THR A 154 -5.30 10.45 10.78
C THR A 154 -6.69 10.40 11.44
N GLU A 155 -6.97 9.35 12.21
CA GLU A 155 -8.26 9.14 12.91
C GLU A 155 -8.43 9.95 14.22
N PHE A 156 -7.39 10.65 14.68
CA PHE A 156 -7.42 11.42 15.92
C PHE A 156 -6.57 12.69 15.83
N ILE A 157 -6.87 13.69 16.66
CA ILE A 157 -6.04 14.88 16.83
C ILE A 157 -5.04 14.63 17.96
N ASP A 158 -3.74 14.75 17.65
CA ASP A 158 -2.69 14.75 18.67
C ASP A 158 -2.58 16.13 19.33
N TYR A 159 -3.32 16.31 20.42
CA TYR A 159 -3.30 17.55 21.20
C TYR A 159 -1.98 17.80 21.94
N ASP A 160 -1.16 16.76 22.19
CA ASP A 160 0.13 16.93 22.84
C ASP A 160 1.16 17.47 21.82
N PHE A 161 1.15 16.93 20.60
CA PHE A 161 1.92 17.47 19.49
C PHE A 161 1.55 18.93 19.17
N LEU A 162 0.25 19.26 19.09
CA LEU A 162 -0.18 20.64 18.89
C LEU A 162 0.31 21.57 20.01
N ARG A 163 0.19 21.13 21.28
CA ARG A 163 0.69 21.90 22.42
C ARG A 163 2.21 22.11 22.33
N ALA A 164 2.96 21.11 21.89
CA ALA A 164 4.41 21.25 21.68
C ALA A 164 4.73 22.31 20.63
N LEU A 165 3.98 22.36 19.51
CA LEU A 165 4.11 23.41 18.50
C LEU A 165 3.76 24.80 19.03
N GLU A 166 2.76 24.92 19.92
CA GLU A 166 2.35 26.17 20.57
C GLU A 166 3.46 26.78 21.47
N TYR A 167 4.39 25.96 21.99
CA TYR A 167 5.58 26.47 22.70
C TYR A 167 6.64 27.07 21.75
N GLY A 168 6.50 26.84 20.45
CA GLY A 168 7.37 27.40 19.41
C GLY A 168 8.37 26.39 18.87
N MET A 169 8.05 25.81 17.71
CA MET A 169 9.01 25.08 16.90
C MET A 169 9.72 26.04 15.93
N PRO A 170 11.06 26.12 15.92
CA PRO A 170 11.79 26.95 14.95
C PRO A 170 11.56 26.45 13.52
N PRO A 171 11.80 27.29 12.49
CA PRO A 171 11.81 26.83 11.10
C PRO A 171 12.76 25.64 10.94
N THR A 172 12.18 24.49 10.58
CA THR A 172 12.88 23.19 10.56
C THR A 172 12.60 22.50 9.23
N SER A 173 13.51 21.63 8.81
CA SER A 173 13.27 20.67 7.73
C SER A 173 13.53 19.27 8.25
N GLY A 174 12.58 18.36 7.99
CA GLY A 174 12.71 16.94 8.27
C GLY A 174 13.02 16.14 7.02
N MET A 175 13.63 14.98 7.24
CA MET A 175 13.93 14.02 6.20
C MET A 175 13.83 12.60 6.76
N GLY A 176 13.01 11.77 6.12
CA GLY A 176 12.99 10.33 6.28
C GLY A 176 13.73 9.66 5.13
N ILE A 177 14.55 8.65 5.43
CA ILE A 177 15.22 7.82 4.43
C ILE A 177 14.85 6.35 4.71
N GLY A 178 14.33 5.68 3.70
CA GLY A 178 14.10 4.23 3.72
C GLY A 178 15.42 3.48 3.65
N MET A 179 15.99 3.15 4.81
CA MET A 179 17.29 2.48 4.92
C MET A 179 17.31 1.13 4.20
N ASP A 180 16.25 0.34 4.30
CA ASP A 180 16.16 -0.96 3.61
C ASP A 180 16.22 -0.78 2.09
N ARG A 181 15.45 0.19 1.56
CA ARG A 181 15.47 0.52 0.13
C ARG A 181 16.85 1.02 -0.30
N LEU A 182 17.49 1.89 0.47
CA LEU A 182 18.86 2.35 0.18
C LEU A 182 19.84 1.17 0.11
N ILE A 183 19.78 0.24 1.06
CA ILE A 183 20.64 -0.96 1.08
C ILE A 183 20.34 -1.84 -0.13
N MET A 184 19.06 -2.05 -0.48
CA MET A 184 18.66 -2.80 -1.68
C MET A 184 19.34 -2.25 -2.93
N PHE A 185 19.35 -0.93 -3.12
CA PHE A 185 20.00 -0.28 -4.27
C PHE A 185 21.51 -0.43 -4.25
N LEU A 186 22.15 -0.28 -3.09
CA LEU A 186 23.61 -0.37 -2.98
C LEU A 186 24.13 -1.81 -3.13
N THR A 187 23.30 -2.81 -2.80
CA THR A 187 23.67 -4.24 -2.79
C THR A 187 23.07 -5.05 -3.94
N ASN A 188 22.35 -4.41 -4.87
CA ASN A 188 21.66 -5.05 -6.00
C ASN A 188 20.65 -6.14 -5.57
N ASN A 189 19.91 -5.89 -4.49
CA ASN A 189 18.86 -6.78 -4.00
C ASN A 189 17.47 -6.24 -4.34
N GLN A 190 16.74 -6.89 -5.25
CA GLN A 190 15.43 -6.40 -5.73
C GLN A 190 14.27 -6.63 -4.74
N SER A 191 14.46 -7.50 -3.74
CA SER A 191 13.47 -7.79 -2.70
C SER A 191 13.97 -7.25 -1.34
N ILE A 192 13.08 -6.58 -0.60
CA ILE A 192 13.37 -6.09 0.76
C ILE A 192 13.69 -7.23 1.73
N GLN A 193 13.19 -8.43 1.46
CA GLN A 193 13.45 -9.60 2.30
C GLN A 193 14.92 -10.03 2.27
N GLU A 194 15.66 -9.69 1.22
CA GLU A 194 17.08 -10.03 1.07
C GLU A 194 18.00 -9.12 1.89
N VAL A 195 17.50 -7.97 2.35
CA VAL A 195 18.26 -7.01 3.16
C VAL A 195 17.86 -7.05 4.65
N LEU A 196 16.96 -7.94 5.02
CA LEU A 196 16.48 -8.16 6.38
C LEU A 196 16.87 -9.55 6.87
N PHE A 197 17.47 -9.67 8.05
CA PHE A 197 17.85 -10.98 8.60
C PHE A 197 16.63 -11.88 8.88
N PHE A 198 15.52 -11.29 9.33
CA PHE A 198 14.30 -12.00 9.69
C PHE A 198 13.08 -11.26 9.11
N PRO A 199 12.80 -11.39 7.80
CA PRO A 199 11.66 -10.75 7.20
C PRO A 199 10.34 -11.34 7.73
N GLN A 200 9.28 -10.53 7.72
CA GLN A 200 7.95 -11.01 8.08
C GLN A 200 7.50 -12.10 7.09
N MET A 201 7.32 -13.32 7.59
CA MET A 201 6.80 -14.44 6.82
C MET A 201 5.29 -14.59 7.01
N ARG A 202 4.61 -15.14 5.99
CA ARG A 202 3.23 -15.60 6.16
C ARG A 202 3.22 -16.74 7.18
N PRO A 203 2.28 -16.76 8.14
CA PRO A 203 2.16 -17.87 9.08
C PRO A 203 2.05 -19.20 8.34
N GLU A 204 2.72 -20.22 8.87
CA GLU A 204 2.57 -21.58 8.35
C GLU A 204 1.09 -21.99 8.43
N LYS A 205 0.52 -22.36 7.28
CA LYS A 205 -0.78 -23.01 7.26
C LYS A 205 -0.58 -24.42 7.80
N LYS A 206 -0.88 -24.64 9.09
CA LYS A 206 -0.95 -26.01 9.63
C LYS A 206 -1.96 -26.79 8.80
N ALA A 207 -1.47 -27.81 8.08
CA ALA A 207 -2.36 -28.77 7.46
C ALA A 207 -3.22 -29.36 8.57
N ILE A 208 -4.55 -29.24 8.44
CA ILE A 208 -5.46 -29.94 9.33
C ILE A 208 -5.17 -31.42 9.11
N GLU A 209 -4.71 -32.13 10.16
CA GLU A 209 -4.53 -33.57 10.07
C GLU A 209 -5.89 -34.22 9.83
N MET A 210 -5.99 -34.91 8.70
CA MET A 210 -7.18 -35.63 8.29
C MET A 210 -6.86 -37.11 8.20
N THR A 211 -7.74 -37.95 8.73
CA THR A 211 -7.72 -39.39 8.48
C THR A 211 -8.00 -39.68 7.00
N GLU A 212 -7.60 -40.86 6.50
CA GLU A 212 -7.86 -41.26 5.11
C GLU A 212 -9.36 -41.26 4.75
N ASP A 213 -10.21 -41.63 5.72
CA ASP A 213 -11.67 -41.59 5.56
C ASP A 213 -12.16 -40.12 5.43
N GLU A 214 -11.63 -39.18 6.22
CA GLU A 214 -11.93 -37.74 6.12
C GLU A 214 -11.42 -37.11 4.81
N LYS A 215 -10.21 -37.47 4.36
CA LYS A 215 -9.67 -37.04 3.06
C LYS A 215 -10.57 -37.48 1.91
N THR A 216 -11.07 -38.71 1.97
CA THR A 216 -11.97 -39.27 0.96
C THR A 216 -13.27 -38.48 0.89
N VAL A 217 -13.91 -38.22 2.03
CA VAL A 217 -15.15 -37.43 2.11
C VAL A 217 -14.92 -35.98 1.66
N PHE A 218 -13.83 -35.35 2.11
CA PHE A 218 -13.52 -33.95 1.76
C PHE A 218 -13.20 -33.76 0.27
N LYS A 219 -12.53 -34.73 -0.37
CA LYS A 219 -12.27 -34.71 -1.81
C LYS A 219 -13.57 -34.77 -2.63
N LEU A 220 -14.49 -35.65 -2.22
CA LEU A 220 -15.82 -35.75 -2.83
C LEU A 220 -16.61 -34.45 -2.63
N LEU A 221 -16.54 -33.89 -1.43
CA LEU A 221 -17.20 -32.63 -1.09
C LEU A 221 -16.66 -31.47 -1.93
N LYS A 222 -15.33 -31.29 -2.05
CA LYS A 222 -14.74 -30.24 -2.91
C LYS A 222 -15.16 -30.31 -4.39
N THR A 223 -15.47 -31.50 -4.88
CA THR A 223 -15.82 -31.71 -6.30
C THR A 223 -17.31 -31.53 -6.57
N SER A 224 -18.16 -31.71 -5.55
CA SER A 224 -19.62 -31.73 -5.69
C SER A 224 -20.35 -30.77 -4.75
N SER A 225 -19.65 -29.84 -4.09
CA SER A 225 -20.26 -28.90 -3.14
C SER A 225 -21.16 -27.90 -3.86
N PRO A 226 -22.39 -27.64 -3.37
CA PRO A 226 -23.09 -28.31 -2.27
C PRO A 226 -23.74 -29.64 -2.71
N ILE A 227 -23.73 -30.66 -1.83
CA ILE A 227 -24.26 -32.00 -2.13
C ILE A 227 -25.17 -32.52 -1.00
N ASP A 228 -26.24 -33.24 -1.34
CA ASP A 228 -27.06 -33.95 -0.37
C ASP A 228 -26.25 -34.94 0.48
N LEU A 229 -26.50 -34.97 1.78
CA LEU A 229 -25.76 -35.75 2.77
C LEU A 229 -25.85 -37.25 2.51
N ASN A 230 -27.02 -37.76 2.14
CA ASN A 230 -27.20 -39.18 1.87
C ASN A 230 -26.47 -39.60 0.60
N THR A 231 -26.47 -38.73 -0.42
CA THR A 231 -25.74 -38.90 -1.67
C THR A 231 -24.23 -38.88 -1.45
N LEU A 232 -23.72 -37.95 -0.65
CA LEU A 232 -22.31 -37.88 -0.28
C LEU A 232 -21.88 -39.11 0.53
N LYS A 233 -22.71 -39.56 1.46
CA LYS A 233 -22.49 -40.78 2.25
C LYS A 233 -22.41 -42.01 1.35
N ALA A 234 -23.35 -42.18 0.42
CA ALA A 234 -23.35 -43.28 -0.52
C ALA A 234 -22.10 -43.27 -1.42
N LYS A 235 -21.71 -42.10 -1.95
CA LYS A 235 -20.50 -41.94 -2.78
C LYS A 235 -19.20 -42.19 -2.01
N SER A 236 -19.18 -41.94 -0.70
CA SER A 236 -17.98 -42.15 0.13
C SER A 236 -17.66 -43.63 0.36
N GLY A 237 -18.64 -44.54 0.24
CA GLY A 237 -18.46 -45.97 0.49
C GLY A 237 -18.12 -46.33 1.95
N LEU A 238 -18.23 -45.38 2.88
CA LEU A 238 -17.87 -45.58 4.29
C LEU A 238 -18.99 -46.29 5.07
N SER A 239 -18.60 -47.12 6.05
CA SER A 239 -19.56 -47.68 7.02
C SER A 239 -20.15 -46.58 7.90
N ASN A 240 -21.33 -46.79 8.48
CA ASN A 240 -22.01 -45.79 9.33
C ASN A 240 -21.09 -45.20 10.41
N LYS A 241 -20.35 -46.05 11.12
CA LYS A 241 -19.43 -45.62 12.18
C LYS A 241 -18.27 -44.76 11.64
N LYS A 242 -17.73 -45.11 10.46
CA LYS A 242 -16.63 -44.36 9.83
C LYS A 242 -17.12 -43.04 9.24
N TRP A 243 -18.29 -43.04 8.62
CA TRP A 243 -18.96 -41.85 8.11
C TRP A 243 -19.20 -40.84 9.22
N ASP A 244 -19.85 -41.26 10.33
CA ASP A 244 -20.17 -40.37 11.44
C ASP A 244 -18.92 -39.76 12.07
N LYS A 245 -17.83 -40.55 12.17
CA LYS A 245 -16.54 -40.05 12.66
C LYS A 245 -15.95 -39.01 11.70
N SER A 246 -15.99 -39.29 10.40
CA SER A 246 -15.37 -38.45 9.38
C SER A 246 -16.11 -37.12 9.20
N ILE A 247 -17.44 -37.13 9.08
CA ILE A 247 -18.21 -35.90 8.91
C ILE A 247 -18.10 -35.00 10.16
N LYS A 248 -18.10 -35.60 11.36
CA LYS A 248 -17.87 -34.85 12.61
C LYS A 248 -16.49 -34.22 12.67
N GLY A 249 -15.45 -34.93 12.21
CA GLY A 249 -14.09 -34.39 12.14
C GLY A 249 -13.96 -33.26 11.14
N LEU A 250 -14.56 -33.38 9.96
CA LEU A 250 -14.58 -32.31 8.94
C LEU A 250 -15.32 -31.05 9.42
N THR A 251 -16.50 -31.21 10.04
CA THR A 251 -17.26 -30.07 10.58
C THR A 251 -16.56 -29.44 11.79
N LYS A 252 -15.94 -30.23 12.67
CA LYS A 252 -15.15 -29.71 13.80
C LYS A 252 -13.97 -28.84 13.33
N ASN A 253 -13.32 -29.24 12.25
CA ASN A 253 -12.21 -28.51 11.65
C ASN A 253 -12.64 -27.40 10.68
N LYS A 254 -13.94 -27.07 10.62
CA LYS A 254 -14.51 -26.05 9.72
C LYS A 254 -14.16 -26.29 8.24
N LEU A 255 -14.10 -27.56 7.83
CA LEU A 255 -13.89 -27.97 6.42
C LEU A 255 -15.19 -28.36 5.72
N ALA A 256 -16.26 -28.62 6.49
CA ALA A 256 -17.57 -28.95 5.95
C ALA A 256 -18.69 -28.38 6.83
N LYS A 257 -19.68 -27.76 6.22
CA LYS A 257 -20.92 -27.30 6.87
C LYS A 257 -22.05 -28.26 6.53
N VAL A 258 -22.84 -28.66 7.52
CA VAL A 258 -24.09 -29.39 7.28
C VAL A 258 -25.24 -28.46 7.57
N GLU A 259 -26.06 -28.19 6.56
CA GLU A 259 -27.25 -27.35 6.66
C GLU A 259 -28.51 -28.16 6.41
N LYS A 260 -29.60 -27.75 7.05
CA LYS A 260 -30.91 -28.34 6.85
C LYS A 260 -31.71 -27.42 5.93
N THR A 261 -32.09 -27.94 4.77
CA THR A 261 -32.98 -27.28 3.82
C THR A 261 -34.37 -27.92 3.87
N ASP A 262 -35.35 -27.32 3.20
CA ASP A 262 -36.71 -27.87 3.11
C ASP A 262 -36.74 -29.24 2.41
N ASP A 263 -35.74 -29.53 1.56
CA ASP A 263 -35.60 -30.76 0.78
C ASP A 263 -34.69 -31.83 1.43
N GLY A 264 -33.99 -31.52 2.54
CA GLY A 264 -33.11 -32.48 3.21
C GLY A 264 -31.93 -31.90 3.98
N LEU A 265 -30.87 -32.71 4.13
CA LEU A 265 -29.60 -32.28 4.73
C LEU A 265 -28.56 -32.12 3.62
N VAL A 266 -27.99 -30.92 3.49
CA VAL A 266 -26.98 -30.58 2.49
C VAL A 266 -25.64 -30.38 3.18
N VAL A 267 -24.56 -30.85 2.54
CA VAL A 267 -23.19 -30.64 3.00
C VAL A 267 -22.46 -29.73 2.02
N GLU A 268 -21.81 -28.70 2.53
CA GLU A 268 -21.04 -27.72 1.78
C GLU A 268 -19.57 -27.69 2.24
N ALA A 269 -18.62 -27.57 1.32
CA ALA A 269 -17.22 -27.32 1.63
C ALA A 269 -17.03 -25.86 2.08
N ILE A 270 -16.26 -25.66 3.15
CA ILE A 270 -15.83 -24.33 3.62
C ILE A 270 -14.39 -24.09 3.17
#